data_AF-A0A0R1TPB4-F1
#
_entry.id   AF-A0A0R1TPB4-F1
#
_cell.length_a   1.000
_cell.length_b   1.000
_cell.length_c   1.000
_cell.angle_alpha   90.00
_cell.angle_beta   90.00
_cell.angle_gamma   90.00
#
_symmetry.space_group_name_H-M   'P 1'
#
loop_
_entity.id
_entity.type
_entity.pdbx_description
1 polymer ?
#
loop_
_entity_poly.entity_id
_entity_poly.type
_entity_poly.pdbx_seq_one_letter_code
_entity_poly.pdbx_strand_id
1 'polypeptide(L)'
;MNTTEPQSTTTSFKPVSAFLPPTKKTEITCDKHNEFMILDFNGNPFCQSCSQETLRAKLEHDINQNKPGMRVLNFRSYWPYAGDIKQARFENSEVTTEEARNNVNKMLNMANRYLDKKVRGNTILTGKAGHGKSWVAAAALRYVAEHTDQECLFISWINWTRDYNDARQGRLELKTTLKRIISADLVVLDDIGAEFGADSGQKDNLTDALEYILENRDRTIITTNLKTKELRNGYQSSRALSRMLKGIKKKDGSIDDDRIIVYTDKSEDLRPYG
;
A
#
# COMPACT_ATOMS: atom_id res chain seq x y z
N MET A 1 -46.90 29.80 -26.19
CA MET A 1 -47.12 28.48 -25.58
C MET A 1 -46.81 27.42 -26.60
N ASN A 2 -45.64 26.80 -26.51
CA ASN A 2 -45.44 25.35 -26.67
C ASN A 2 -43.94 25.05 -26.53
N THR A 3 -43.68 24.55 -25.33
CA THR A 3 -42.55 23.76 -24.83
C THR A 3 -41.73 23.04 -25.89
N THR A 4 -40.47 23.41 -26.00
CA THR A 4 -39.40 22.58 -26.55
C THR A 4 -39.09 21.44 -25.56
N GLU A 5 -39.37 20.20 -25.97
CA GLU A 5 -38.92 19.00 -25.26
C GLU A 5 -37.39 18.85 -25.34
N PRO A 6 -36.72 18.47 -24.24
CA PRO A 6 -35.29 18.18 -24.27
C PRO A 6 -35.03 16.81 -24.92
N GLN A 7 -34.20 16.81 -25.96
CA GLN A 7 -33.68 15.59 -26.58
C GLN A 7 -32.89 14.78 -25.56
N SER A 8 -33.39 13.58 -25.25
CA SER A 8 -32.68 12.56 -24.48
C SER A 8 -31.46 12.08 -25.25
N THR A 9 -30.28 12.59 -24.91
CA THR A 9 -29.02 11.97 -25.32
C THR A 9 -28.75 10.79 -24.40
N THR A 10 -29.29 9.64 -24.77
CA THR A 10 -28.94 8.35 -24.20
C THR A 10 -27.49 8.05 -24.53
N THR A 11 -26.58 8.45 -23.65
CA THR A 11 -25.22 7.91 -23.63
C THR A 11 -25.34 6.45 -23.26
N SER A 12 -25.37 5.57 -24.27
CA SER A 12 -25.35 4.13 -24.07
C SER A 12 -24.02 3.78 -23.40
N PHE A 13 -24.05 3.60 -22.08
CA PHE A 13 -22.93 3.04 -21.35
C PHE A 13 -22.69 1.64 -21.90
N LYS A 14 -21.54 1.46 -22.57
CA LYS A 14 -21.06 0.14 -22.96
C LYS A 14 -20.95 -0.70 -21.68
N PRO A 15 -21.49 -1.93 -21.67
CA PRO A 15 -21.37 -2.79 -20.50
C PRO A 15 -19.90 -3.07 -20.18
N VAL A 16 -19.63 -3.30 -18.90
CA VAL A 16 -18.34 -3.69 -18.33
C VAL A 16 -17.96 -5.11 -18.77
N SER A 17 -17.85 -5.34 -20.08
CA SER A 17 -17.27 -6.56 -20.66
C SER A 17 -15.77 -6.42 -20.89
N ALA A 18 -15.17 -5.29 -20.50
CA ALA A 18 -13.78 -4.92 -20.81
C ALA A 18 -12.71 -5.53 -19.86
N PHE A 19 -13.08 -6.43 -18.94
CA PHE A 19 -12.12 -7.11 -18.05
C PHE A 19 -12.11 -8.64 -18.17
N LEU A 20 -12.67 -9.19 -19.24
CA LEU A 20 -12.48 -10.60 -19.59
C LEU A 20 -11.45 -10.69 -20.73
N PRO A 21 -10.40 -11.53 -20.61
CA PRO A 21 -9.49 -11.77 -21.73
C PRO A 21 -10.30 -12.33 -22.91
N PRO A 22 -10.00 -11.92 -24.16
CA PRO A 22 -10.74 -12.42 -25.32
C PRO A 22 -10.55 -13.93 -25.47
N THR A 23 -11.61 -14.71 -25.24
CA THR A 23 -11.61 -16.18 -25.32
C THR A 23 -11.93 -16.70 -26.71
N LYS A 24 -11.42 -16.05 -27.78
CA LYS A 24 -11.52 -16.63 -29.12
C LYS A 24 -10.33 -17.55 -29.34
N LYS A 25 -10.60 -18.85 -29.34
CA LYS A 25 -9.65 -19.88 -29.79
C LYS A 25 -9.33 -19.64 -31.26
N THR A 26 -8.06 -19.70 -31.63
CA THR A 26 -7.60 -19.66 -33.01
C THR A 26 -7.55 -21.08 -33.57
N GLU A 27 -7.36 -21.21 -34.88
CA GLU A 27 -7.06 -22.50 -35.52
C GLU A 27 -5.60 -22.91 -35.34
N ILE A 28 -4.77 -22.04 -34.75
CA ILE A 28 -3.35 -22.27 -34.52
C ILE A 28 -3.19 -23.05 -33.22
N THR A 29 -2.57 -24.21 -33.29
CA THR A 29 -2.24 -25.03 -32.11
C THR A 29 -0.81 -24.75 -31.63
N CYS A 30 -0.60 -24.88 -30.33
CA CYS A 30 0.74 -24.78 -29.74
C CYS A 30 1.50 -26.10 -29.89
N ASP A 31 2.72 -26.07 -30.44
CA ASP A 31 3.55 -27.27 -30.62
C ASP A 31 3.90 -27.98 -29.30
N LYS A 32 3.95 -27.25 -28.18
CA LYS A 32 4.31 -27.79 -26.86
C LYS A 32 3.15 -28.45 -26.15
N HIS A 33 1.97 -27.84 -26.19
CA HIS A 33 0.80 -28.28 -25.42
C HIS A 33 -0.31 -28.90 -26.27
N ASN A 34 -0.19 -28.82 -27.60
CA ASN A 34 -1.18 -29.27 -28.58
C ASN A 34 -2.60 -28.69 -28.33
N GLU A 35 -2.66 -27.48 -27.79
CA GLU A 35 -3.88 -26.74 -27.48
C GLU A 35 -4.04 -25.57 -28.46
N PHE A 36 -5.28 -25.25 -28.81
CA PHE A 36 -5.59 -24.07 -29.61
C PHE A 36 -5.18 -22.79 -28.85
N MET A 37 -4.38 -21.95 -29.50
CA MET A 37 -3.96 -20.66 -28.96
C MET A 37 -5.15 -19.71 -28.84
N ILE A 38 -5.00 -18.72 -27.97
CA ILE A 38 -5.98 -17.64 -27.75
C ILE A 38 -5.35 -16.31 -28.15
N LEU A 39 -6.18 -15.35 -28.54
CA LEU A 39 -5.69 -14.02 -28.91
C LEU A 39 -5.46 -13.15 -27.67
N ASP A 40 -4.40 -12.34 -27.67
CA ASP A 40 -4.20 -11.27 -26.69
C ASP A 40 -5.04 -10.02 -27.04
N PHE A 41 -4.91 -8.94 -26.25
CA PHE A 41 -5.61 -7.67 -26.49
C PHE A 41 -5.19 -6.96 -27.78
N ASN A 42 -4.02 -7.29 -28.32
CA ASN A 42 -3.50 -6.75 -29.57
C ASN A 42 -3.81 -7.67 -30.77
N GLY A 43 -4.52 -8.78 -30.56
CA GLY A 43 -4.87 -9.75 -31.59
C GLY A 43 -3.75 -10.75 -31.93
N ASN A 44 -2.71 -10.87 -31.11
CA ASN A 44 -1.65 -11.86 -31.30
C ASN A 44 -2.02 -13.20 -30.66
N PRO A 45 -1.85 -14.34 -31.36
CA PRO A 45 -2.08 -15.66 -30.77
C PRO A 45 -1.00 -16.00 -29.73
N PHE A 46 -1.42 -16.48 -28.57
CA PHE A 46 -0.54 -17.02 -27.53
C PHE A 46 -1.12 -18.30 -26.91
N CYS A 47 -0.24 -19.17 -26.43
CA CYS A 47 -0.63 -20.36 -25.68
C CYS A 47 -0.79 -20.02 -24.19
N GLN A 48 -1.99 -20.22 -23.65
CA GLN A 48 -2.29 -19.95 -22.24
C GLN A 48 -1.43 -20.82 -21.31
N SER A 49 -1.22 -22.09 -21.65
CA SER A 49 -0.45 -23.05 -20.85
C SER A 49 1.04 -22.69 -20.82
N CYS A 50 1.66 -22.32 -21.96
CA CYS A 50 3.00 -21.74 -22.01
C CYS A 50 3.13 -20.47 -21.15
N SER A 51 2.15 -19.57 -21.21
CA SER A 51 2.14 -18.36 -20.40
C SER A 51 2.05 -18.67 -18.90
N GLN A 52 1.23 -19.64 -18.51
CA GLN A 52 1.13 -20.09 -17.12
C GLN A 52 2.43 -20.74 -16.62
N GLU A 53 3.07 -21.58 -17.43
CA GLU A 53 4.37 -22.19 -17.10
C GLU A 53 5.46 -21.13 -16.94
N THR A 54 5.53 -20.16 -17.86
CA THR A 54 6.49 -19.05 -17.79
C THR A 54 6.26 -18.22 -16.53
N LEU A 55 5.00 -17.93 -16.20
CA LEU A 55 4.65 -17.20 -14.98
C LEU A 55 5.00 -17.99 -13.72
N ARG A 56 4.72 -19.31 -13.71
CA ARG A 56 5.08 -20.21 -12.60
C ARG A 56 6.60 -20.32 -12.42
N ALA A 57 7.36 -20.49 -13.51
CA ALA A 57 8.82 -20.56 -13.46
C ALA A 57 9.44 -19.24 -12.98
N LYS A 58 8.94 -18.09 -13.42
CA LYS A 58 9.35 -16.78 -12.89
C LYS A 58 9.01 -16.66 -11.40
N LEU A 59 7.80 -17.06 -11.01
CA LEU A 59 7.37 -17.03 -9.62
C LEU A 59 8.22 -17.97 -8.75
N GLU A 60 8.53 -19.18 -9.20
CA GLU A 60 9.40 -20.14 -8.52
C GLU A 60 10.84 -19.65 -8.43
N HIS A 61 11.37 -19.05 -9.49
CA HIS A 61 12.67 -18.42 -9.48
C HIS A 61 12.72 -17.27 -8.46
N ASP A 62 11.73 -16.38 -8.48
CA ASP A 62 11.59 -15.32 -7.48
C ASP A 62 11.43 -15.89 -6.06
N ILE A 63 10.69 -16.99 -5.89
CA ILE A 63 10.50 -17.65 -4.59
C ILE A 63 11.80 -18.26 -4.06
N ASN A 64 12.60 -18.88 -4.93
CA ASN A 64 13.83 -19.56 -4.55
C ASN A 64 15.01 -18.60 -4.36
N GLN A 65 14.98 -17.43 -5.00
CA GLN A 65 16.02 -16.40 -4.88
C GLN A 65 15.69 -15.35 -3.81
N ASN A 66 14.40 -15.10 -3.50
CA ASN A 66 14.02 -14.12 -2.47
C ASN A 66 13.90 -14.75 -1.08
N LYS A 67 14.45 -14.07 -0.07
CA LYS A 67 14.22 -14.40 1.34
C LYS A 67 12.72 -14.48 1.65
N PRO A 68 12.27 -15.33 2.60
CA PRO A 68 10.86 -15.47 2.95
C PRO A 68 10.14 -14.13 3.21
N GLY A 69 10.79 -13.19 3.90
CA GLY A 69 10.26 -11.85 4.16
C GLY A 69 9.98 -11.05 2.89
N MET A 70 10.88 -11.13 1.90
CA MET A 70 10.73 -10.47 0.59
C MET A 70 9.59 -11.05 -0.24
N ARG A 71 9.31 -12.35 -0.14
CA ARG A 71 8.15 -12.97 -0.80
C ARG A 71 6.85 -12.38 -0.27
N VAL A 72 6.70 -12.28 1.04
CA VAL A 72 5.50 -11.71 1.66
C VAL A 72 5.32 -10.25 1.25
N LEU A 73 6.39 -9.45 1.33
CA LEU A 73 6.37 -8.06 0.94
C LEU A 73 5.96 -7.87 -0.54
N ASN A 74 6.51 -8.66 -1.46
CA ASN A 74 6.28 -8.48 -2.89
C ASN A 74 4.90 -8.96 -3.36
N PHE A 75 4.36 -10.02 -2.76
CA PHE A 75 3.18 -10.73 -3.28
C PHE A 75 1.93 -10.62 -2.39
N ARG A 76 2.06 -10.23 -1.12
CA ARG A 76 0.92 -10.13 -0.18
C ARG A 76 0.61 -8.70 0.27
N SER A 77 1.48 -7.75 -0.05
CA SER A 77 1.23 -6.32 0.19
C SER A 77 0.18 -5.77 -0.77
N TYR A 78 -0.54 -4.77 -0.29
CA TYR A 78 -1.47 -3.97 -1.07
C TYR A 78 -0.75 -2.69 -1.51
N TRP A 79 -0.06 -2.75 -2.65
CA TRP A 79 0.69 -1.61 -3.20
C TRP A 79 -0.23 -0.60 -3.90
N PRO A 80 0.16 0.68 -3.97
CA PRO A 80 -0.56 1.64 -4.82
C PRO A 80 -0.41 1.29 -6.30
N TYR A 81 -1.38 1.71 -7.11
CA TYR A 81 -1.41 1.41 -8.55
C TYR A 81 -0.23 2.03 -9.33
N ALA A 82 0.34 3.14 -8.86
CA ALA A 82 1.54 3.76 -9.44
C ALA A 82 2.82 3.09 -8.90
N GLY A 83 3.66 2.59 -9.81
CA GLY A 83 4.54 1.44 -9.60
C GLY A 83 5.88 1.64 -8.89
N ASP A 84 6.27 2.87 -8.55
CA ASP A 84 7.66 3.13 -8.15
C ASP A 84 7.92 2.88 -6.65
N ILE A 85 6.88 3.00 -5.82
CA ILE A 85 6.99 2.82 -4.36
C ILE A 85 7.42 1.39 -4.01
N LYS A 86 7.02 0.39 -4.82
CA LYS A 86 7.44 -1.01 -4.62
C LYS A 86 8.95 -1.19 -4.75
N GLN A 87 9.63 -0.32 -5.49
CA GLN A 87 11.07 -0.36 -5.74
C GLN A 87 11.88 0.54 -4.79
N ALA A 88 11.21 1.21 -3.84
CA ALA A 88 11.85 2.12 -2.91
C ALA A 88 12.96 1.43 -2.09
N ARG A 89 14.12 2.08 -2.02
CA ARG A 89 15.36 1.62 -1.38
C ARG A 89 16.12 2.83 -0.88
N PHE A 90 16.65 2.84 0.34
CA PHE A 90 17.35 4.02 0.87
C PHE A 90 18.48 4.51 -0.05
N GLU A 91 19.13 3.60 -0.77
CA GLU A 91 20.19 3.89 -1.74
C GLU A 91 19.70 4.70 -2.95
N ASN A 92 18.41 4.60 -3.28
CA ASN A 92 17.79 5.27 -4.42
C ASN A 92 17.14 6.61 -4.03
N SER A 93 17.37 7.14 -2.83
CA SER A 93 16.80 8.44 -2.43
C SER A 93 17.61 9.60 -3.00
N GLU A 94 16.99 10.42 -3.85
CA GLU A 94 17.56 11.71 -4.25
C GLU A 94 17.32 12.74 -3.14
N VAL A 95 18.28 12.87 -2.22
CA VAL A 95 18.16 13.77 -1.08
C VAL A 95 18.81 15.12 -1.39
N THR A 96 17.99 16.13 -1.68
CA THR A 96 18.47 17.48 -2.03
C THR A 96 18.48 18.45 -0.86
N THR A 97 17.70 18.20 0.20
CA THR A 97 17.57 19.10 1.36
C THR A 97 18.09 18.46 2.66
N GLU A 98 18.52 19.29 3.60
CA GLU A 98 18.93 18.84 4.94
C GLU A 98 17.78 18.16 5.69
N GLU A 99 16.55 18.65 5.52
CA GLU A 99 15.38 18.04 6.12
C GLU A 99 15.12 16.64 5.57
N ALA A 100 15.16 16.46 4.24
CA ALA A 100 15.01 15.16 3.62
C ALA A 100 16.11 14.19 4.09
N ARG A 101 17.36 14.67 4.22
CA ARG A 101 18.48 13.88 4.75
C ARG A 101 18.23 13.43 6.17
N ASN A 102 17.80 14.34 7.04
CA ASN A 102 17.48 14.02 8.42
C ASN A 102 16.32 13.03 8.52
N ASN A 103 15.27 13.21 7.71
CA ASN A 103 14.11 12.32 7.69
C ASN A 103 14.47 10.90 7.20
N VAL A 104 15.29 10.78 6.15
CA VAL A 104 15.83 9.50 5.69
C VAL A 104 16.70 8.85 6.77
N ASN A 105 17.60 9.60 7.41
CA ASN A 105 18.47 9.08 8.47
C ASN A 105 17.68 8.59 9.69
N LYS A 106 16.68 9.35 10.14
CA LYS A 106 15.76 8.91 11.21
C LYS A 106 15.03 7.62 10.84
N MET A 107 14.55 7.53 9.61
CA MET A 107 13.86 6.31 9.17
C MET A 107 14.83 5.13 9.03
N LEU A 108 16.05 5.33 8.56
CA LEU A 108 17.08 4.29 8.50
C LEU A 108 17.45 3.81 9.91
N ASN A 109 17.61 4.72 10.88
CA ASN A 109 17.80 4.37 12.29
C ASN A 109 16.64 3.53 12.83
N MET A 110 15.40 3.91 12.50
CA MET A 110 14.24 3.10 12.85
C MET A 110 14.20 1.74 12.15
N ALA A 111 14.57 1.67 10.87
CA ALA A 111 14.65 0.42 10.11
C ALA A 111 15.68 -0.54 10.73
N ASN A 112 16.84 -0.02 11.13
CA ASN A 112 17.86 -0.76 11.89
C ASN A 112 17.31 -1.31 13.21
N ARG A 113 16.55 -0.50 13.96
CA ARG A 113 15.87 -0.97 15.19
C ARG A 113 14.85 -2.07 14.88
N TYR A 114 14.10 -1.95 13.78
CA TYR A 114 13.13 -2.96 13.36
C TYR A 114 13.75 -4.26 12.82
N LEU A 115 15.08 -4.34 12.65
CA LEU A 115 15.73 -5.63 12.44
C LEU A 115 15.53 -6.57 13.65
N ASP A 116 15.43 -6.02 14.87
CA ASP A 116 15.00 -6.78 16.04
C ASP A 116 13.46 -6.83 16.14
N LYS A 117 12.90 -8.02 15.92
CA LYS A 117 11.46 -8.31 16.04
C LYS A 117 10.87 -7.97 17.42
N LYS A 118 11.71 -7.88 18.46
CA LYS A 118 11.29 -7.50 19.83
C LYS A 118 11.03 -6.00 19.99
N VAL A 119 11.54 -5.14 19.11
CA VAL A 119 11.28 -3.70 19.17
C VAL A 119 9.81 -3.42 18.89
N ARG A 120 9.08 -2.97 19.92
CA ARG A 120 7.65 -2.61 19.84
C ARG A 120 7.48 -1.10 19.62
N GLY A 121 6.27 -0.69 19.28
CA GLY A 121 5.91 0.72 19.09
C GLY A 121 5.85 1.12 17.62
N ASN A 122 5.03 2.11 17.32
CA ASN A 122 4.84 2.63 15.97
C ASN A 122 5.86 3.71 15.63
N THR A 123 5.95 4.01 14.34
CA THR A 123 6.66 5.17 13.77
C THR A 123 5.68 5.94 12.90
N ILE A 124 5.69 7.26 12.96
CA ILE A 124 4.76 8.14 12.23
C ILE A 124 5.56 9.09 11.35
N LEU A 125 5.25 9.10 10.06
CA LEU A 125 5.69 10.08 9.08
C LEU A 125 4.51 11.01 8.78
N THR A 126 4.62 12.28 9.16
CA THR A 126 3.53 13.27 9.03
C THR A 126 4.01 14.50 8.28
N GLY A 127 3.15 15.08 7.45
CA GLY A 127 3.45 16.30 6.70
C GLY A 127 2.79 16.30 5.32
N LYS A 128 2.86 17.41 4.59
CA LYS A 128 2.12 17.60 3.33
C LYS A 128 2.35 16.46 2.31
N ALA A 129 1.39 16.27 1.40
CA ALA A 129 1.54 15.35 0.27
C ALA A 129 2.72 15.76 -0.62
N GLY A 130 3.32 14.79 -1.33
CA GLY A 130 4.42 15.02 -2.28
C GLY A 130 5.84 14.94 -1.70
N HIS A 131 6.04 14.83 -0.39
CA HIS A 131 7.38 14.91 0.21
C HIS A 131 8.10 13.56 0.42
N GLY A 132 7.68 12.49 -0.27
CA GLY A 132 8.39 11.19 -0.23
C GLY A 132 8.14 10.30 1.01
N LYS A 133 7.14 10.60 1.85
CA LYS A 133 6.81 9.80 3.06
C LYS A 133 6.58 8.31 2.76
N SER A 134 5.70 8.02 1.80
CA SER A 134 5.35 6.66 1.38
C SER A 134 6.56 5.90 0.86
N TRP A 135 7.42 6.58 0.11
CA TRP A 135 8.65 6.03 -0.41
C TRP A 135 9.63 5.69 0.72
N VAL A 136 9.85 6.60 1.68
CA VAL A 136 10.78 6.40 2.81
C VAL A 136 10.28 5.28 3.73
N ALA A 137 8.96 5.20 3.95
CA ALA A 137 8.34 4.09 4.67
C ALA A 137 8.49 2.75 3.93
N ALA A 138 8.31 2.72 2.61
CA ALA A 138 8.51 1.52 1.79
C ALA A 138 9.98 1.07 1.77
N ALA A 139 10.92 2.01 1.68
CA ALA A 139 12.36 1.73 1.75
C ALA A 139 12.75 1.10 3.08
N ALA A 140 12.22 1.62 4.21
CA ALA A 140 12.44 1.04 5.53
C ALA A 140 11.87 -0.37 5.66
N LEU A 141 10.66 -0.58 5.15
CA LEU A 141 10.00 -1.88 5.16
C LEU A 141 10.77 -2.91 4.34
N ARG A 142 11.25 -2.53 3.15
CA ARG A 142 12.11 -3.34 2.29
C ARG A 142 13.43 -3.66 2.98
N TYR A 143 14.08 -2.67 3.58
CA TYR A 143 15.33 -2.87 4.31
C TYR A 143 15.20 -3.97 5.37
N VAL A 144 14.12 -3.96 6.16
CA VAL A 144 13.86 -5.01 7.16
C VAL A 144 13.62 -6.38 6.52
N ALA A 145 12.82 -6.43 5.43
CA ALA A 145 12.51 -7.68 4.72
C ALA A 145 13.73 -8.30 4.02
N GLU A 146 14.71 -7.49 3.62
CA GLU A 146 15.95 -7.95 2.98
C GLU A 146 17.00 -8.43 3.99
N HIS A 147 16.95 -7.93 5.23
CA HIS A 147 17.93 -8.27 6.26
C HIS A 147 17.42 -9.32 7.26
N THR A 148 16.14 -9.69 7.22
CA THR A 148 15.52 -10.62 8.17
C THR A 148 14.48 -11.52 7.49
N ASP A 149 13.98 -12.53 8.20
CA ASP A 149 12.86 -13.38 7.76
C ASP A 149 11.49 -12.84 8.19
N GLN A 150 11.42 -11.58 8.61
CA GLN A 150 10.19 -10.97 9.10
C GLN A 150 9.16 -10.83 7.98
N GLU A 151 7.89 -11.14 8.30
CA GLU A 151 6.78 -10.89 7.39
C GLU A 151 6.44 -9.40 7.38
N CYS A 152 6.85 -8.72 6.30
CA CYS A 152 6.61 -7.30 6.09
C CYS A 152 5.44 -7.07 5.11
N LEU A 153 4.52 -6.14 5.41
CA LEU A 153 3.44 -5.76 4.49
C LEU A 153 3.35 -4.26 4.29
N PHE A 154 3.20 -3.85 3.04
CA PHE A 154 2.83 -2.49 2.68
C PHE A 154 1.33 -2.44 2.38
N ILE A 155 0.61 -1.50 2.98
CA ILE A 155 -0.83 -1.32 2.77
C ILE A 155 -1.07 0.12 2.35
N SER A 156 -1.38 0.34 1.08
CA SER A 156 -1.97 1.58 0.60
C SER A 156 -3.40 1.69 1.13
N TRP A 157 -3.60 2.49 2.17
CA TRP A 157 -4.88 2.58 2.87
C TRP A 157 -6.01 2.97 1.94
N ILE A 158 -5.83 4.00 1.11
CA ILE A 158 -6.86 4.47 0.20
C ILE A 158 -7.28 3.42 -0.82
N ASN A 159 -6.34 2.66 -1.38
CA ASN A 159 -6.68 1.66 -2.39
C ASN A 159 -7.28 0.42 -1.75
N TRP A 160 -6.75 -0.01 -0.60
CA TRP A 160 -7.33 -1.11 0.18
C TRP A 160 -8.77 -0.81 0.60
N THR A 161 -9.05 0.43 1.05
CA THR A 161 -10.39 0.84 1.50
C THR A 161 -11.37 1.04 0.36
N ARG A 162 -10.93 1.48 -0.82
CA ARG A 162 -11.75 1.51 -2.04
C ARG A 162 -12.25 0.11 -2.40
N ASP A 163 -11.33 -0.85 -2.50
CA ASP A 163 -11.69 -2.25 -2.77
C ASP A 163 -12.55 -2.84 -1.65
N TYR A 164 -12.30 -2.43 -0.40
CA TYR A 164 -13.11 -2.84 0.75
C TYR A 164 -14.58 -2.38 0.62
N ASN A 165 -14.81 -1.15 0.17
CA ASN A 165 -16.14 -0.57 0.01
C ASN A 165 -16.86 -1.09 -1.24
N ASP A 166 -16.15 -1.31 -2.34
CA ASP A 166 -16.71 -1.80 -3.61
C ASP A 166 -17.09 -3.30 -3.56
N ALA A 167 -16.54 -4.04 -2.61
CA ALA A 167 -16.79 -5.46 -2.45
C ALA A 167 -18.21 -5.79 -1.93
N ARG A 168 -19.22 -5.76 -2.81
CA ARG A 168 -20.57 -6.30 -2.52
C ARG A 168 -20.57 -7.83 -2.29
N GLN A 169 -19.53 -8.56 -2.68
CA GLN A 169 -19.43 -10.04 -2.61
C GLN A 169 -18.13 -10.60 -1.96
N GLY A 170 -17.27 -9.76 -1.35
CA GLY A 170 -15.87 -10.12 -1.02
C GLY A 170 -15.49 -10.24 0.46
N ARG A 171 -16.43 -10.54 1.38
CA ARG A 171 -16.15 -10.55 2.84
C ARG A 171 -15.00 -11.48 3.28
N LEU A 172 -14.69 -12.53 2.51
CA LEU A 172 -13.65 -13.51 2.88
C LEU A 172 -12.23 -13.02 2.56
N GLU A 173 -12.01 -12.49 1.35
CA GLU A 173 -10.73 -11.90 0.92
C GLU A 173 -10.32 -10.75 1.87
N LEU A 174 -11.27 -9.86 2.19
CA LEU A 174 -11.02 -8.72 3.08
C LEU A 174 -10.70 -9.14 4.52
N LYS A 175 -11.44 -10.11 5.08
CA LYS A 175 -11.11 -10.69 6.39
C LYS A 175 -9.73 -11.36 6.38
N THR A 176 -9.33 -11.96 5.26
CA THR A 176 -8.02 -12.59 5.11
C THR A 176 -6.92 -11.53 5.07
N THR A 177 -7.12 -10.43 4.35
CA THR A 177 -6.19 -9.28 4.33
C THR A 177 -6.07 -8.65 5.71
N LEU A 178 -7.18 -8.40 6.41
CA LEU A 178 -7.15 -7.88 7.78
C LEU A 178 -6.36 -8.78 8.73
N LYS A 179 -6.56 -10.10 8.66
CA LYS A 179 -5.78 -11.07 9.44
C LYS A 179 -4.29 -11.01 9.13
N ARG A 180 -3.91 -10.87 7.85
CA ARG A 180 -2.51 -10.68 7.42
C ARG A 180 -1.93 -9.38 7.96
N ILE A 181 -2.70 -8.29 7.87
CA ILE A 181 -2.31 -6.99 8.44
C ILE A 181 -2.08 -7.12 9.95
N ILE A 182 -2.85 -7.93 10.67
CA ILE A 182 -2.65 -8.10 12.12
C ILE A 182 -1.46 -9.01 12.43
N SER A 183 -1.27 -10.10 11.68
CA SER A 183 -0.26 -11.12 11.96
C SER A 183 1.16 -10.76 11.51
N ALA A 184 1.31 -9.87 10.51
CA ALA A 184 2.61 -9.49 9.97
C ALA A 184 3.51 -8.81 11.03
N ASP A 185 4.82 -9.02 10.91
CA ASP A 185 5.82 -8.57 11.87
C ASP A 185 6.06 -7.06 11.82
N LEU A 186 5.97 -6.47 10.63
CA LEU A 186 6.06 -5.04 10.40
C LEU A 186 5.10 -4.65 9.28
N VAL A 187 4.33 -3.58 9.49
CA VAL A 187 3.37 -3.10 8.50
C VAL A 187 3.58 -1.62 8.24
N VAL A 188 3.56 -1.23 6.98
CA VAL A 188 3.34 0.16 6.59
C VAL A 188 1.84 0.35 6.33
N LEU A 189 1.22 1.29 7.04
CA LEU A 189 -0.11 1.83 6.71
C LEU A 189 0.10 3.20 6.06
N ASP A 190 -0.08 3.25 4.75
CA ASP A 190 0.24 4.42 3.92
C ASP A 190 -0.98 5.30 3.65
N ASP A 191 -0.79 6.61 3.73
CA ASP A 191 -1.79 7.66 3.51
C ASP A 191 -3.03 7.58 4.42
N ILE A 192 -2.79 7.32 5.71
CA ILE A 192 -3.83 7.41 6.74
C ILE A 192 -4.34 8.86 6.85
N GLY A 193 -5.66 9.03 6.87
CA GLY A 193 -6.33 10.32 6.85
C GLY A 193 -6.84 10.74 5.47
N ALA A 194 -6.55 10.00 4.40
CA ALA A 194 -7.19 10.23 3.10
C ALA A 194 -8.71 9.96 3.16
N GLU A 195 -9.18 9.13 4.10
CA GLU A 195 -10.58 8.81 4.33
C GLU A 195 -11.43 10.00 4.81
N PHE A 196 -10.82 11.09 5.29
CA PHE A 196 -11.57 12.29 5.71
C PHE A 196 -12.29 13.01 4.55
N GLY A 197 -11.96 12.66 3.30
CA GLY A 197 -12.71 13.10 2.11
C GLY A 197 -13.88 12.20 1.71
N ALA A 198 -14.13 11.09 2.40
CA ALA A 198 -15.23 10.17 2.12
C ALA A 198 -16.54 10.60 2.82
N ASP A 199 -17.68 10.11 2.34
CA ASP A 199 -18.98 10.31 2.98
C ASP A 199 -18.97 9.81 4.43
N SER A 200 -19.79 10.43 5.30
CA SER A 200 -19.77 10.20 6.76
C SER A 200 -19.86 8.72 7.16
N GLY A 201 -20.76 7.95 6.57
CA GLY A 201 -20.90 6.52 6.88
C GLY A 201 -19.73 5.65 6.41
N GLN A 202 -19.03 6.03 5.35
CA GLN A 202 -17.80 5.34 4.93
C GLN A 202 -16.65 5.69 5.87
N LYS A 203 -16.52 6.96 6.25
CA LYS A 203 -15.50 7.44 7.19
C LYS A 203 -15.54 6.69 8.53
N ASP A 204 -16.73 6.46 9.09
CA ASP A 204 -16.86 5.76 10.38
C ASP A 204 -16.36 4.30 10.26
N ASN A 205 -16.77 3.57 9.21
CA ASN A 205 -16.30 2.20 8.97
C ASN A 205 -14.78 2.11 8.78
N LEU A 206 -14.17 3.08 8.09
CA LEU A 206 -12.72 3.10 7.88
C LEU A 206 -11.98 3.43 9.18
N THR A 207 -12.53 4.33 9.99
CA THR A 207 -11.99 4.64 11.32
C THR A 207 -12.03 3.41 12.23
N ASP A 208 -13.14 2.67 12.26
CA ASP A 208 -13.29 1.43 13.03
C ASP A 208 -12.30 0.34 12.60
N ALA A 209 -12.08 0.18 11.28
CA ALA A 209 -11.11 -0.78 10.76
C ALA A 209 -9.67 -0.42 11.19
N LEU A 210 -9.32 0.87 11.12
CA LEU A 210 -8.03 1.38 11.55
C LEU A 210 -7.81 1.19 13.05
N GLU A 211 -8.84 1.49 13.85
CA GLU A 211 -8.81 1.22 15.29
C GLU A 211 -8.58 -0.27 15.55
N TYR A 212 -9.39 -1.15 14.96
CA TYR A 212 -9.27 -2.58 15.14
C TYR A 212 -7.86 -3.09 14.80
N ILE A 213 -7.25 -2.59 13.71
CA ILE A 213 -5.86 -2.91 13.37
C ILE A 213 -4.92 -2.44 14.49
N LEU A 214 -4.96 -1.16 14.86
CA LEU A 214 -4.05 -0.57 15.86
C LEU A 214 -4.31 -1.04 17.31
N GLU A 215 -5.45 -1.65 17.59
CA GLU A 215 -5.71 -2.33 18.85
C GLU A 215 -5.00 -3.68 18.94
N ASN A 216 -4.88 -4.37 17.82
CA ASN A 216 -4.32 -5.72 17.73
C ASN A 216 -2.83 -5.75 17.29
N ARG A 217 -2.27 -4.64 16.84
CA ARG A 217 -0.82 -4.49 16.55
C ARG A 217 -0.26 -3.15 17.01
N ASP A 218 1.04 -3.10 17.24
CA ASP A 218 1.74 -1.87 17.66
C ASP A 218 3.14 -1.73 17.04
N ARG A 219 3.39 -2.42 15.94
CA ARG A 219 4.66 -2.41 15.22
C ARG A 219 4.39 -2.00 13.78
N THR A 220 4.10 -0.72 13.61
CA THR A 220 3.54 -0.17 12.38
C THR A 220 4.24 1.15 12.03
N ILE A 221 4.61 1.31 10.77
CA ILE A 221 5.03 2.59 10.20
C ILE A 221 3.79 3.22 9.56
N ILE A 222 3.42 4.42 9.97
CA ILE A 222 2.20 5.10 9.54
C ILE A 222 2.62 6.36 8.77
N THR A 223 2.11 6.54 7.56
CA THR A 223 2.26 7.81 6.84
C THR A 223 0.93 8.56 6.82
N THR A 224 0.97 9.88 6.93
CA THR A 224 -0.23 10.72 6.90
C THR A 224 0.06 12.11 6.38
N ASN A 225 -0.85 12.64 5.57
CA ASN A 225 -0.80 14.00 5.06
C ASN A 225 -1.32 15.05 6.05
N LEU A 226 -1.91 14.59 7.15
CA LEU A 226 -2.47 15.45 8.19
C LEU A 226 -1.37 15.99 9.10
N LYS A 227 -1.43 17.28 9.40
CA LYS A 227 -0.62 17.91 10.45
C LYS A 227 -1.06 17.37 11.81
N THR A 228 -0.20 17.46 12.82
CA THR A 228 -0.49 16.98 14.19
C THR A 228 -1.81 17.50 14.78
N LYS A 229 -2.19 18.75 14.48
CA LYS A 229 -3.49 19.31 14.90
C LYS A 229 -4.67 18.65 14.17
N GLU A 230 -4.52 18.41 12.87
CA GLU A 230 -5.54 17.77 12.04
C GLU A 230 -5.70 16.29 12.39
N LEU A 231 -4.60 15.57 12.67
CA LEU A 231 -4.64 14.23 13.25
C LEU A 231 -5.41 14.22 14.58
N ARG A 232 -5.09 15.16 15.47
CA ARG A 232 -5.79 15.28 16.77
C ARG A 232 -7.28 15.54 16.61
N ASN A 233 -7.66 16.41 15.68
CA ASN A 233 -9.05 16.76 15.45
C ASN A 233 -9.82 15.66 14.71
N GLY A 234 -9.22 15.06 13.67
CA GLY A 234 -9.82 14.02 12.86
C GLY A 234 -10.07 12.73 13.63
N TYR A 235 -9.20 12.42 14.59
CA TYR A 235 -9.30 11.23 15.44
C TYR A 235 -9.69 11.57 16.89
N GLN A 236 -10.20 12.78 17.17
CA GLN A 236 -10.42 13.28 18.54
C GLN A 236 -11.42 12.45 19.35
N SER A 237 -12.44 11.92 18.67
CA SER A 237 -13.47 11.04 19.24
C SER A 237 -13.06 9.57 19.24
N SER A 238 -11.90 9.23 18.68
CA SER A 238 -11.45 7.87 18.41
C SER A 238 -10.28 7.49 19.32
N ARG A 239 -10.15 6.21 19.67
CA ARG A 239 -8.95 5.66 20.33
C ARG A 239 -7.79 5.53 19.34
N ALA A 240 -8.03 5.62 18.04
CA ALA A 240 -7.04 5.46 16.98
C ALA A 240 -5.76 6.27 17.26
N LEU A 241 -5.88 7.56 17.58
CA LEU A 241 -4.71 8.42 17.82
C LEU A 241 -3.82 7.91 18.98
N SER A 242 -4.44 7.51 20.10
CA SER A 242 -3.70 6.97 21.24
C SER A 242 -2.94 5.69 20.86
N ARG A 243 -3.58 4.84 20.04
CA ARG A 243 -2.97 3.61 19.53
C ARG A 243 -1.87 3.88 18.50
N MET A 244 -2.05 4.86 17.61
CA MET A 244 -1.00 5.31 16.69
C MET A 244 0.25 5.75 17.45
N LEU A 245 0.07 6.48 18.56
CA LEU A 245 1.18 7.00 19.37
C LEU A 245 1.83 5.97 20.30
N LYS A 246 1.40 4.70 20.27
CA LYS A 246 1.94 3.65 21.15
C LYS A 246 3.43 3.43 20.90
N GLY A 247 4.22 3.45 21.97
CA GLY A 247 5.67 3.26 21.95
C GLY A 247 6.48 4.52 21.60
N ILE A 248 5.83 5.66 21.33
CA ILE A 248 6.51 6.94 21.12
C ILE A 248 7.01 7.54 22.43
N LYS A 249 6.25 7.39 23.52
CA LYS A 249 6.73 7.78 24.85
C LYS A 249 7.61 6.67 25.43
N LYS A 250 8.81 7.04 25.89
CA LYS A 250 9.71 6.17 26.65
C LYS A 250 9.20 5.98 28.07
N LYS A 251 9.80 5.02 28.79
CA LYS A 251 9.41 4.68 30.17
C LYS A 251 9.59 5.86 31.15
N ASP A 252 10.54 6.74 30.87
CA ASP A 252 10.82 7.96 31.65
C ASP A 252 9.90 9.14 31.30
N GLY A 253 8.94 8.95 30.38
CA GLY A 253 8.01 9.99 29.94
C GLY A 253 8.55 10.88 28.80
N SER A 254 9.82 10.75 28.41
CA SER A 254 10.38 11.46 27.26
C SER A 254 9.86 10.92 25.93
N ILE A 255 9.96 11.71 24.87
CA ILE A 255 9.57 11.32 23.52
C ILE A 255 10.76 10.65 22.81
N ASP A 256 10.49 9.58 22.07
CA ASP A 256 11.41 8.96 21.12
C ASP A 256 11.31 9.70 19.78
N ASP A 257 12.16 10.72 19.60
CA ASP A 257 12.11 11.65 18.46
C ASP A 257 12.38 11.00 17.09
N ASP A 258 12.91 9.77 17.07
CA ASP A 258 13.07 8.99 15.84
C ASP A 258 11.76 8.35 15.38
N ARG A 259 10.75 8.27 16.26
CA ARG A 259 9.43 7.70 15.94
C ARG A 259 8.45 8.70 15.37
N ILE A 260 8.76 10.00 15.40
CA ILE A 260 7.96 11.04 14.75
C ILE A 260 8.85 11.78 13.77
N ILE A 261 8.61 11.54 12.48
CA ILE A 261 9.32 12.17 11.38
C ILE A 261 8.36 13.18 10.74
N VAL A 262 8.70 14.47 10.87
CA VAL A 262 7.84 15.57 10.40
C VAL A 262 8.43 16.13 9.11
N TYR A 263 7.62 16.12 8.06
CA TYR A 263 7.90 16.76 6.78
C TYR A 263 7.26 18.16 6.78
N THR A 264 8.10 19.18 6.74
CA THR A 264 7.72 20.59 6.74
C THR A 264 7.64 21.12 5.31
N ASP A 265 6.92 22.24 5.14
CA ASP A 265 6.74 22.94 3.86
C ASP A 265 8.05 23.38 3.17
N LYS A 266 9.22 23.13 3.77
CA LYS A 266 10.55 23.40 3.22
C LYS A 266 11.13 22.25 2.39
N SER A 267 10.46 21.09 2.33
CA SER A 267 10.91 19.97 1.50
C SER A 267 10.29 20.11 0.10
N GLU A 268 11.09 20.00 -0.96
CA GLU A 268 10.57 19.94 -2.34
C GLU A 268 10.08 18.51 -2.65
N ASP A 269 9.19 18.36 -3.64
CA ASP A 269 8.70 17.06 -4.14
C ASP A 269 9.84 16.32 -4.86
N LEU A 270 10.28 15.18 -4.33
CA LEU A 270 11.44 14.41 -4.78
C LEU A 270 11.09 13.22 -5.69
N ARG A 271 9.89 13.21 -6.30
CA ARG A 271 9.56 12.15 -7.26
C ARG A 271 10.25 12.43 -8.60
N PRO A 272 11.02 11.48 -9.16
CA PRO A 272 11.40 11.57 -10.57
C PRO A 272 10.13 11.35 -11.41
N TYR A 273 9.69 12.37 -12.14
CA TYR A 273 8.64 12.21 -13.14
C TYR A 273 9.21 11.46 -14.35
N GLY A 274 8.67 10.27 -14.62
CA GLY A 274 8.82 9.50 -15.85
C GLY A 274 7.52 8.79 -16.17
#